data_AF-A0A8T1THQ6-F1
#
_entry.id   AF-A0A8T1THQ6-F1
#
_cell.length_a   1.000
_cell.length_b   1.000
_cell.length_c   1.000
_cell.angle_alpha   90.00
_cell.angle_beta   90.00
_cell.angle_gamma   90.00
#
_symmetry.space_group_name_H-M   'P 1'
#
loop_
_entity.id
_entity.type
_entity.pdbx_description
1 polymer ?
#
loop_
_entity_poly.entity_id
_entity_poly.type
_entity_poly.pdbx_seq_one_letter_code
_entity_poly.pdbx_strand_id
1 'polypeptide(L)'
;KSPFQVENNYQRVKDQNLKIWVVDGSCFHTDGKPHAGYAALWIDSQKTLQGTVRPNSVQATEIVAVLVVLHEEDPGVNICICSDSDWVIQVLSE
;
A
#
# COMPACT_ATOMS: atom_id res chain seq x y z
N LYS A 1 -4.85 -14.92 7.64
CA LYS A 1 -3.67 -15.02 8.54
C LYS A 1 -4.16 -14.96 10.00
N SER A 2 -3.48 -15.60 10.96
CA SER A 2 -3.93 -15.55 12.37
C SER A 2 -3.75 -14.14 12.94
N PRO A 3 -4.73 -13.58 13.69
CA PRO A 3 -4.60 -12.24 14.27
C PRO A 3 -3.37 -12.09 15.17
N PHE A 4 -2.94 -13.16 15.84
CA PHE A 4 -1.72 -13.16 16.67
C PHE A 4 -0.43 -13.04 15.85
N GLN A 5 -0.41 -13.54 14.62
CA GLN A 5 0.75 -13.38 13.72
C GLN A 5 0.85 -11.95 13.20
N VAL A 6 -0.30 -11.30 12.96
CA VAL A 6 -0.35 -9.91 12.51
C VAL A 6 0.17 -8.97 13.60
N GLU A 7 -0.28 -9.16 14.85
CA GLU A 7 0.19 -8.37 16.00
C GLU A 7 1.70 -8.50 16.23
N ASN A 8 2.23 -9.73 16.23
CA ASN A 8 3.66 -9.96 16.41
C ASN A 8 4.51 -9.29 15.30
N ASN A 9 4.03 -9.31 14.06
CA ASN A 9 4.70 -8.65 12.95
C ASN A 9 4.65 -7.12 13.10
N TYR A 10 3.51 -6.58 13.53
CA TYR A 10 3.36 -5.15 13.78
C TYR A 10 4.31 -4.67 14.88
N GLN A 11 4.39 -5.36 16.02
CA GLN A 11 5.32 -4.99 17.09
C GLN A 11 6.78 -5.05 16.63
N ARG A 12 7.15 -6.10 15.88
CA ARG A 12 8.50 -6.22 15.30
C ARG A 12 8.86 -5.06 14.36
N VAL A 13 7.91 -4.60 13.54
CA VAL A 13 8.10 -3.47 12.62
C VAL A 13 8.18 -2.14 13.38
N LYS A 14 7.36 -1.98 14.42
CA LYS A 14 7.31 -0.78 15.26
C LYS A 14 8.66 -0.50 15.94
N ASP A 15 9.36 -1.54 16.39
CA ASP A 15 10.66 -1.41 17.05
C ASP A 15 11.81 -1.02 16.09
N GLN A 16 11.58 -1.04 14.77
CA GLN A 16 12.60 -0.77 13.76
C GLN A 16 12.72 0.70 13.35
N ASN A 17 11.99 1.62 14.01
CA ASN A 17 11.96 3.05 13.70
C ASN A 17 11.71 3.32 12.19
N LEU A 18 10.78 2.56 11.62
CA LEU A 18 10.41 2.66 10.21
C LEU A 18 9.27 3.65 10.03
N LYS A 19 9.29 4.38 8.91
CA LYS A 19 8.13 5.16 8.49
C LYS A 19 7.10 4.21 7.87
N ILE A 20 5.93 4.09 8.48
CA ILE A 20 4.93 3.08 8.09
C ILE A 20 3.88 3.72 7.19
N TRP A 21 3.74 3.15 5.99
CA TRP A 21 2.69 3.45 5.03
C TRP A 21 1.73 2.27 4.90
N VAL A 22 0.44 2.54 4.92
CA VAL A 22 -0.61 1.56 4.60
C VAL A 22 -1.16 1.91 3.23
N VAL A 23 -1.20 0.94 2.31
CA VAL A 23 -1.59 1.13 0.92
C VAL A 23 -2.75 0.21 0.54
N ASP A 24 -3.60 0.70 -0.35
CA ASP A 24 -4.73 -0.04 -0.90
C ASP A 24 -5.00 0.44 -2.34
N GLY A 25 -5.42 -0.48 -3.19
CA GLY A 25 -5.79 -0.25 -4.58
C GLY A 25 -7.16 -0.84 -4.88
N SER A 26 -8.08 -0.03 -5.41
CA SER A 26 -9.44 -0.48 -5.72
C SER A 26 -9.79 -0.26 -7.18
N CYS A 27 -10.49 -1.24 -7.76
CA CYS A 27 -11.10 -1.11 -9.08
C CYS A 27 -12.52 -1.67 -9.07
N PHE A 28 -13.49 -0.86 -9.50
CA PHE A 28 -14.91 -1.22 -9.58
C PHE A 28 -15.54 -0.76 -10.89
N HIS A 29 -16.76 -1.21 -11.17
CA HIS A 29 -17.52 -0.76 -12.33
C HIS A 29 -18.78 -0.03 -11.90
N THR A 30 -19.04 1.13 -12.51
CA THR A 30 -20.29 1.88 -12.34
C THR A 30 -20.83 2.21 -13.73
N ASP A 31 -22.10 1.93 -13.97
CA ASP A 31 -22.75 2.13 -15.28
C ASP A 31 -21.97 1.52 -16.46
N GLY A 32 -21.38 0.34 -16.24
CA GLY A 32 -20.56 -0.36 -17.24
C GLY A 32 -19.18 0.25 -17.51
N LYS A 33 -18.79 1.32 -16.79
CA LYS A 33 -17.48 1.95 -16.91
C LYS A 33 -16.56 1.54 -15.75
N PRO A 34 -15.33 1.09 -16.04
CA PRO A 34 -14.37 0.78 -15.00
C PRO A 34 -13.80 2.06 -14.36
N HIS A 35 -13.68 2.05 -13.04
CA HIS A 35 -13.06 3.07 -12.21
C HIS A 35 -11.98 2.41 -11.36
N ALA A 36 -10.81 3.02 -11.32
CA ALA A 36 -9.65 2.49 -10.61
C ALA A 36 -8.93 3.62 -9.88
N GLY A 37 -8.51 3.36 -8.65
CA GLY A 37 -7.82 4.32 -7.81
C GLY A 37 -6.95 3.66 -6.76
N TYR A 38 -6.09 4.46 -6.15
CA TYR A 38 -5.19 4.04 -5.09
C TYR A 38 -5.28 5.01 -3.91
N ALA A 39 -4.89 4.52 -2.75
CA ALA A 39 -4.62 5.33 -1.58
C ALA A 39 -3.38 4.81 -0.84
N ALA A 40 -2.65 5.73 -0.24
CA ALA A 40 -1.54 5.44 0.68
C ALA A 40 -1.63 6.40 1.88
N LEU A 41 -1.57 5.86 3.09
CA LEU A 41 -1.67 6.62 4.34
C LEU A 41 -0.39 6.44 5.16
N TRP A 42 0.25 7.54 5.52
CA TRP A 42 1.30 7.53 6.53
C TRP A 42 0.67 7.62 7.92
N ILE A 43 0.86 6.56 8.71
CA ILE A 43 0.13 6.38 9.98
C ILE A 43 0.44 7.47 11.02
N ASP A 44 1.66 8.02 11.06
CA ASP A 44 2.06 8.95 12.13
C ASP A 44 1.69 10.41 11.84
N SER A 45 1.55 10.77 10.55
CA SER A 45 1.30 12.16 10.13
C SER A 45 -0.11 12.39 9.58
N GLN A 46 -0.89 11.34 9.38
CA GLN A 46 -2.16 11.35 8.63
C GLN A 46 -2.04 11.83 7.18
N LYS A 47 -0.83 11.99 6.64
CA LYS A 47 -0.62 12.32 5.23
C LYS A 47 -1.20 11.21 4.36
N THR A 48 -2.04 11.59 3.40
CA THR A 48 -2.67 10.68 2.44
C THR A 48 -2.26 11.06 1.03
N LEU A 49 -1.79 10.06 0.27
CA LEU A 49 -1.61 10.14 -1.18
C LEU A 49 -2.75 9.35 -1.81
N GLN A 50 -3.45 9.92 -2.78
CA GLN A 50 -4.55 9.21 -3.45
C GLN A 50 -4.77 9.75 -4.85
N GLY A 51 -5.30 8.90 -5.73
CA GLY A 51 -5.55 9.28 -7.12
C GLY A 51 -6.26 8.21 -7.92
N THR A 52 -6.49 8.52 -9.19
CA THR A 52 -7.04 7.57 -10.17
C THR A 52 -5.91 6.90 -10.96
N VAL A 53 -6.14 5.67 -11.42
CA VAL A 53 -5.14 4.86 -12.13
C VAL A 53 -5.64 4.45 -13.51
N ARG A 54 -4.72 4.34 -14.46
CA ARG A 54 -4.91 3.57 -15.70
C ARG A 54 -3.68 2.68 -15.93
N PRO A 55 -3.83 1.43 -16.41
CA PRO A 55 -5.08 0.76 -16.78
C PRO A 55 -5.98 0.45 -15.58
N ASN A 56 -7.29 0.33 -15.83
CA ASN A 56 -8.27 0.03 -14.79
C ASN A 56 -8.24 -1.46 -14.42
N SER A 57 -7.36 -1.83 -13.50
CA SER A 57 -7.20 -3.20 -12.99
C SER A 57 -6.98 -3.14 -11.48
N VAL A 58 -7.55 -4.11 -10.77
CA VAL A 58 -7.37 -4.28 -9.31
C VAL A 58 -5.89 -4.46 -8.97
N GLN A 59 -5.16 -5.27 -9.74
CA GLN A 59 -3.73 -5.51 -9.50
C GLN A 59 -2.90 -4.26 -9.83
N ALA A 60 -3.25 -3.54 -10.90
CA ALA A 60 -2.53 -2.33 -11.28
C ALA A 60 -2.65 -1.22 -10.23
N THR A 61 -3.83 -1.06 -9.61
CA THR A 61 -4.04 -0.06 -8.56
C THR A 61 -3.19 -0.30 -7.33
N GLU A 62 -3.02 -1.57 -6.95
CA GLU A 62 -2.24 -1.98 -5.79
C GLU A 62 -0.74 -1.68 -5.99
N ILE A 63 -0.20 -1.96 -7.18
CA ILE A 63 1.19 -1.61 -7.53
C ILE A 63 1.39 -0.09 -7.51
N VAL A 64 0.46 0.66 -8.10
CA VAL A 64 0.56 2.12 -8.13
C VAL A 64 0.55 2.70 -6.71
N ALA A 65 -0.23 2.12 -5.79
CA ALA A 65 -0.24 2.51 -4.38
C ALA A 65 1.14 2.34 -3.72
N VAL A 66 1.90 1.30 -4.06
CA VAL A 66 3.30 1.12 -3.62
C VAL A 66 4.23 2.14 -4.28
N LEU A 67 4.13 2.31 -5.60
CA LEU A 67 5.01 3.20 -6.36
C LEU A 67 4.89 4.66 -5.93
N VAL A 68 3.69 5.13 -5.60
CA VAL A 68 3.52 6.52 -5.12
C VAL A 68 4.22 6.77 -3.79
N VAL A 69 4.26 5.77 -2.89
CA VAL A 69 5.02 5.87 -1.64
C VAL A 69 6.51 5.93 -1.94
N LEU A 70 7.01 5.04 -2.81
CA LEU A 70 8.43 5.03 -3.20
C LEU A 70 8.87 6.31 -3.91
N HIS A 71 7.98 6.97 -4.64
CA HIS A 71 8.25 8.25 -5.29
C HIS A 71 8.16 9.45 -4.34
N GLU A 72 7.33 9.38 -3.32
CA GLU A 72 7.17 10.44 -2.32
C GLU A 72 8.35 10.47 -1.33
N GLU A 73 8.86 9.30 -0.97
CA GLU A 73 9.85 9.16 0.09
C GLU A 73 11.28 9.35 -0.41
N ASP A 74 12.11 9.95 0.46
CA ASP A 74 13.53 10.07 0.20
C ASP A 74 14.20 8.68 0.22
N PRO A 75 15.09 8.35 -0.75
CA PRO A 75 15.76 7.05 -0.81
C PRO A 75 16.58 6.65 0.44
N GLY A 76 16.90 7.61 1.31
CA GLY A 76 17.63 7.38 2.57
C GLY A 76 16.72 7.02 3.76
N VAL A 77 15.40 7.04 3.59
CA VAL A 77 14.44 6.75 4.66
C VAL A 77 14.08 5.27 4.63
N ASN A 78 14.23 4.62 5.79
CA ASN A 78 13.74 3.25 5.95
C ASN A 78 12.22 3.28 6.12
N ILE A 79 11.51 2.67 5.18
CA ILE A 79 10.06 2.61 5.16
C ILE A 79 9.54 1.19 5.32
N CYS A 80 8.34 1.06 5.87
CA CYS A 80 7.55 -0.17 5.85
C CYS A 80 6.27 0.11 5.07
N ILE A 81 6.03 -0.66 4.00
CA ILE A 81 4.80 -0.58 3.22
C ILE A 81 3.93 -1.79 3.57
N CYS A 82 2.75 -1.53 4.11
CA CYS A 82 1.75 -2.51 4.47
C CYS A 82 0.65 -2.54 3.41
N SER A 83 0.42 -3.70 2.80
CA SER A 83 -0.67 -3.94 1.85
C SER A 83 -1.47 -5.16 2.32
N ASP A 84 -2.77 -5.18 2.05
CA ASP A 84 -3.64 -6.35 2.23
C ASP A 84 -3.68 -7.27 1.00
N SER A 85 -3.06 -6.84 -0.11
CA SER A 85 -2.93 -7.61 -1.35
C SER A 85 -1.81 -8.65 -1.27
N ASP A 86 -2.18 -9.93 -1.14
CA ASP A 86 -1.21 -11.03 -1.17
C ASP A 86 -0.42 -11.08 -2.50
N TRP A 87 -1.00 -10.59 -3.60
CA TRP A 87 -0.33 -10.50 -4.90
C TRP A 87 0.85 -9.53 -4.86
N VAL A 88 0.65 -8.33 -4.30
CA VAL A 88 1.73 -7.34 -4.16
C VAL A 88 2.81 -7.86 -3.22
N ILE A 89 2.40 -8.46 -2.09
CA ILE A 89 3.33 -9.03 -1.12
C ILE A 89 4.21 -10.09 -1.79
N GLN A 90 3.61 -10.98 -2.59
CA GLN A 90 4.37 -12.04 -3.25
C GLN A 90 5.37 -11.47 -4.26
N VAL A 91 4.93 -10.58 -5.16
CA VAL A 91 5.77 -10.01 -6.23
C VAL A 91 6.95 -9.22 -5.68
N LEU A 92 6.81 -8.57 -4.52
CA LEU A 92 7.87 -7.75 -3.92
C LEU A 92 8.76 -8.52 -2.94
N SER A 93 8.42 -9.76 -2.59
CA SER A 93 9.19 -10.58 -1.65
C SER A 93 10.08 -11.62 -2.35
N GLU A 94 9.96 -11.76 -3.67
CA GLU A 94 10.81 -12.61 -4.53
C GLU A 94 12.02 -11.82 -5.06
#